data_AF-A0A1J4YF66-F1
#
_entry.id   AF-A0A1J4YF66-F1
#
_cell.length_a   1.000
_cell.length_b   1.000
_cell.length_c   1.000
_cell.angle_alpha   90.00
_cell.angle_beta   90.00
_cell.angle_gamma   90.00
#
_symmetry.space_group_name_H-M   'P 1'
#
loop_
_entity.id
_entity.type
_entity.pdbx_description
1 polymer ?
#
loop_
_entity_poly.entity_id
_entity_poly.type
_entity_poly.pdbx_seq_one_letter_code
_entity_poly.pdbx_strand_id
1 'polypeptide(L)'
;MSDAQKNEFYFPMIIAITALVLSLISGVVNYRQNNLANLESSLRDTRDQLQLAKSDIADIRMKTVQKMVDAEMAYKVQERLEDEKNELRLDLADARERINELETQVKSLDQALEKKKTTAHRAETASLSRGSSTGVASEARPETADVDIYTVNIAESQQQGITAELGKTGFAAKFPEKRKSMDMANRTTVFYYHDSYKHVAERLVKALGDVSSGKVLLRKGASPFGRNKIVVHIIGG
;
A
#
# COMPACT_ATOMS: atom_id res chain seq x y z
N MET A 1 -23.77 -113.35 28.04
CA MET A 1 -23.46 -112.17 28.87
C MET A 1 -24.73 -111.78 29.60
N SER A 2 -24.72 -111.82 30.94
CA SER A 2 -25.86 -111.38 31.75
C SER A 2 -26.02 -109.86 31.63
N ASP A 3 -27.22 -109.34 31.91
CA ASP A 3 -27.51 -107.91 31.78
C ASP A 3 -26.63 -107.02 32.68
N ALA A 4 -26.01 -107.58 33.73
CA ALA A 4 -25.02 -106.91 34.56
C ALA A 4 -23.71 -106.60 33.80
N GLN A 5 -23.18 -107.53 32.99
CA GLN A 5 -21.96 -107.31 32.20
C GLN A 5 -22.16 -106.31 31.05
N LYS A 6 -23.37 -106.22 30.52
CA LYS A 6 -23.74 -105.19 29.54
C LYS A 6 -23.71 -103.81 30.19
N ASN A 7 -24.33 -103.66 31.36
CA ASN A 7 -24.35 -102.38 32.09
C ASN A 7 -22.94 -101.90 32.51
N GLU A 8 -22.04 -102.81 32.89
CA GLU A 8 -20.65 -102.47 33.21
C GLU A 8 -19.85 -101.96 31.99
N PHE A 9 -20.19 -102.37 30.76
CA PHE A 9 -19.55 -101.88 29.54
C PHE A 9 -20.22 -100.62 28.94
N TYR A 10 -21.55 -100.53 29.00
CA TYR A 10 -22.29 -99.40 28.41
C TYR A 10 -22.14 -98.11 29.22
N PHE A 11 -22.10 -98.20 30.55
CA PHE A 11 -22.00 -97.02 31.41
C PHE A 11 -20.71 -96.18 31.17
N PRO A 12 -19.49 -96.77 31.20
CA PRO A 12 -18.27 -96.02 30.89
C PRO A 12 -18.22 -95.54 29.44
N MET A 13 -18.82 -96.26 28.50
CA MET A 13 -18.90 -95.84 27.10
C MET A 13 -19.80 -94.60 26.93
N ILE A 14 -20.95 -94.54 27.61
CA ILE A 14 -21.84 -93.37 27.62
C ILE A 14 -21.13 -92.16 28.24
N ILE A 15 -20.38 -92.36 29.32
CA ILE A 15 -19.55 -91.29 29.94
C ILE A 15 -18.48 -90.79 28.95
N ALA A 16 -17.81 -91.69 28.25
CA ALA A 16 -16.80 -91.31 27.26
C ALA A 16 -17.39 -90.52 26.08
N ILE A 17 -18.54 -90.93 25.55
CA ILE A 17 -19.22 -90.23 24.46
C ILE A 17 -19.70 -88.84 24.92
N THR A 18 -20.29 -88.74 26.11
CA THR A 18 -20.75 -87.45 26.66
C THR A 18 -19.59 -86.50 26.94
N ALA A 19 -18.47 -87.01 27.46
CA ALA A 19 -17.24 -86.22 27.65
C ALA A 19 -16.67 -85.72 26.31
N LEU A 20 -16.68 -86.55 25.27
CA LEU A 20 -16.24 -86.15 23.92
C LEU A 20 -17.13 -85.04 23.36
N VAL A 21 -18.46 -85.19 23.47
CA VAL A 21 -19.43 -84.17 23.01
C VAL A 21 -19.24 -82.85 23.76
N LEU A 22 -19.06 -82.89 25.09
CA LEU A 22 -18.81 -81.70 25.90
C LEU A 22 -17.47 -81.03 25.54
N SER A 23 -16.42 -81.81 25.28
CA SER A 23 -15.12 -81.30 24.83
C SER A 23 -15.22 -80.61 23.47
N LEU A 24 -15.93 -81.21 22.51
CA LEU A 24 -16.18 -80.62 21.20
C LEU A 24 -16.99 -79.33 21.29
N ILE A 25 -18.05 -79.31 22.10
CA ILE A 25 -18.87 -78.09 22.33
C ILE A 25 -18.02 -77.01 22.99
N SER A 26 -17.23 -77.34 24.01
CA SER A 26 -16.33 -76.41 24.68
C SER A 26 -15.28 -75.84 23.72
N GLY A 27 -14.68 -76.67 22.86
CA GLY A 27 -13.74 -76.24 21.82
C GLY A 27 -14.38 -75.27 20.83
N VAL A 28 -15.61 -75.55 20.37
CA VAL A 28 -16.34 -74.67 19.46
C VAL A 28 -16.73 -73.34 20.14
N VAL A 29 -17.17 -73.38 21.39
CA VAL A 29 -17.52 -72.16 22.15
C VAL A 29 -16.28 -71.29 22.39
N ASN A 30 -15.15 -71.89 22.79
CA ASN A 30 -13.91 -71.17 23.02
C ASN A 30 -13.35 -70.55 21.72
N TYR A 31 -13.42 -71.30 20.60
CA TYR A 31 -13.07 -70.78 19.28
C TYR A 31 -13.92 -69.58 18.88
N ARG A 32 -15.24 -69.63 19.12
CA ARG A 32 -16.14 -68.51 18.85
C ARG A 32 -15.85 -67.31 19.74
N GLN A 33 -15.63 -67.51 21.03
CA GLN A 33 -15.32 -66.43 21.97
C GLN A 33 -14.03 -65.70 21.59
N ASN A 34 -12.97 -66.44 21.26
CA ASN A 34 -11.71 -65.84 20.82
C ASN A 34 -11.85 -65.07 19.51
N ASN A 35 -12.57 -65.62 18.53
CA ASN A 35 -12.83 -64.90 17.28
C ASN A 35 -13.66 -63.63 17.48
N LEU A 36 -14.67 -63.68 18.37
CA LEU A 36 -15.52 -62.52 18.69
C LEU A 36 -14.70 -61.42 19.38
N ALA A 37 -13.85 -61.78 20.34
CA ALA A 37 -12.97 -60.84 21.02
C ALA A 37 -11.97 -60.17 20.05
N ASN A 38 -11.39 -60.95 19.12
CA ASN A 38 -10.50 -60.41 18.09
C ASN A 38 -11.23 -59.49 17.11
N LEU A 39 -12.44 -59.85 16.69
CA LEU A 39 -13.29 -59.02 15.84
C LEU A 39 -13.69 -57.72 16.53
N GLU A 40 -14.05 -57.76 17.82
CA GLU A 40 -14.40 -56.58 18.61
C GLU A 40 -13.20 -55.64 18.76
N SER A 41 -12.01 -56.19 19.05
CA SER A 41 -10.78 -55.41 19.13
C SER A 41 -10.44 -54.75 17.78
N SER A 42 -10.58 -55.48 16.67
CA SER A 42 -10.33 -54.95 15.33
C SER A 42 -11.35 -53.88 14.94
N LEU A 43 -12.63 -54.06 15.30
CA LEU A 43 -13.69 -53.07 15.07
C LEU A 43 -13.44 -51.79 15.87
N ARG A 44 -12.96 -51.92 17.11
CA ARG A 44 -12.58 -50.79 17.96
C ARG A 44 -11.40 -50.02 17.40
N ASP A 45 -10.33 -50.72 17.01
CA ASP A 45 -9.17 -50.08 16.38
C ASP A 45 -9.55 -49.38 15.07
N THR A 46 -10.36 -50.03 14.23
CA THR A 46 -10.87 -49.42 12.98
C THR A 46 -11.72 -48.18 13.27
N ARG A 47 -12.52 -48.19 14.34
CA ARG A 47 -13.31 -47.03 14.77
C ARG A 47 -12.41 -45.88 15.25
N ASP A 48 -11.37 -46.18 16.01
CA ASP A 48 -10.43 -45.18 16.51
C ASP A 48 -9.62 -44.58 15.34
N GLN A 49 -9.18 -45.40 14.39
CA GLN A 49 -8.56 -44.95 13.14
C GLN A 49 -9.51 -44.07 12.31
N LEU A 50 -10.79 -44.43 12.21
CA LEU A 50 -11.78 -43.62 11.49
C LEU A 50 -12.01 -42.26 12.17
N GLN A 51 -12.00 -42.22 13.50
CA GLN A 51 -12.12 -40.96 14.25
C GLN A 51 -10.90 -40.06 14.04
N LEU A 52 -9.69 -40.63 14.07
CA LEU A 52 -8.45 -39.91 13.76
C LEU A 52 -8.46 -39.39 12.32
N ALA A 53 -8.76 -40.24 11.34
CA ALA A 53 -8.84 -39.84 9.94
C ALA A 53 -9.88 -38.73 9.72
N LYS A 54 -11.02 -38.77 10.43
CA LYS A 54 -12.02 -37.70 10.38
C LYS A 54 -11.49 -36.39 10.94
N SER A 55 -10.73 -36.43 12.04
CA SER A 55 -10.07 -35.25 12.61
C SER A 55 -9.03 -34.69 11.64
N ASP A 56 -8.17 -35.54 11.07
CA ASP A 56 -7.15 -35.14 10.10
C ASP A 56 -7.77 -34.50 8.85
N ILE A 57 -8.88 -35.06 8.35
CA ILE A 57 -9.62 -34.48 7.22
C ILE A 57 -10.16 -33.09 7.57
N ALA A 58 -10.67 -32.89 8.79
CA ALA A 58 -11.15 -31.59 9.22
C ALA A 58 -10.01 -30.55 9.26
N ASP A 59 -8.84 -30.94 9.79
CA ASP A 59 -7.65 -30.09 9.83
C ASP A 59 -7.11 -29.77 8.44
N ILE A 60 -7.05 -30.76 7.55
CA ILE A 60 -6.63 -30.57 6.16
C ILE A 60 -7.58 -29.60 5.45
N ARG A 61 -8.89 -29.73 5.65
CA ARG A 61 -9.89 -28.81 5.09
C ARG A 61 -9.66 -27.39 5.59
N MET A 62 -9.48 -27.21 6.90
CA MET A 62 -9.23 -25.90 7.49
C MET A 62 -7.94 -25.26 6.92
N LYS A 63 -6.84 -26.02 6.85
CA LYS A 63 -5.58 -25.56 6.24
C LYS A 63 -5.73 -25.21 4.77
N THR A 64 -6.52 -25.97 4.02
CA THR A 64 -6.77 -25.72 2.60
C THR A 64 -7.57 -24.43 2.41
N VAL A 65 -8.62 -24.22 3.22
CA VAL A 65 -9.39 -22.97 3.22
C VAL A 65 -8.49 -21.79 3.53
N GLN A 66 -7.66 -21.88 4.57
CA GLN A 66 -6.72 -20.81 4.92
C GLN A 66 -5.78 -20.48 3.74
N LYS A 67 -5.18 -21.50 3.12
CA LYS A 67 -4.31 -21.31 1.95
C LYS A 67 -5.03 -20.68 0.76
N MET A 68 -6.29 -21.02 0.52
CA MET A 68 -7.09 -20.41 -0.56
C MET A 68 -7.37 -18.93 -0.26
N VAL A 69 -7.70 -18.59 0.99
CA VAL A 69 -7.89 -17.19 1.40
C VAL A 69 -6.60 -16.39 1.28
N ASP A 70 -5.47 -16.94 1.75
CA ASP A 70 -4.17 -16.28 1.65
C ASP A 70 -3.77 -16.06 0.17
N ALA A 71 -4.01 -17.05 -0.70
CA ALA A 71 -3.78 -16.92 -2.13
C ALA A 71 -4.69 -15.86 -2.77
N GLU A 72 -5.98 -15.83 -2.44
CA GLU A 72 -6.92 -14.83 -2.96
C GLU A 72 -6.52 -13.41 -2.55
N MET A 73 -6.08 -13.22 -1.30
CA MET A 73 -5.56 -11.95 -0.81
C MET A 73 -4.29 -11.54 -1.56
N ALA A 74 -3.37 -12.48 -1.80
CA ALA A 74 -2.15 -12.22 -2.57
C ALA A 74 -2.47 -11.81 -4.02
N TYR A 75 -3.43 -12.48 -4.67
CA TYR A 75 -3.89 -12.13 -6.00
C TYR A 75 -4.50 -10.73 -6.07
N LYS A 76 -5.38 -10.36 -5.13
CA LYS A 76 -5.96 -9.01 -5.07
C LYS A 76 -4.91 -7.93 -4.87
N VAL A 77 -3.90 -8.20 -4.05
CA VAL A 77 -2.77 -7.27 -3.86
C VAL A 77 -1.95 -7.14 -5.15
N GLN A 78 -1.72 -8.25 -5.86
CA GLN A 78 -1.00 -8.23 -7.13
C GLN A 78 -1.75 -7.44 -8.21
N GLU A 79 -3.07 -7.65 -8.34
CA GLU A 79 -3.92 -6.92 -9.29
C GLU A 79 -3.88 -5.41 -9.02
N ARG A 80 -4.04 -5.02 -7.75
CA ARG A 80 -3.94 -3.61 -7.36
C ARG A 80 -2.56 -3.01 -7.67
N LEU A 81 -1.48 -3.76 -7.47
CA LEU A 81 -0.13 -3.30 -7.80
C LEU A 81 0.08 -3.15 -9.31
N GLU A 82 -0.53 -4.02 -10.13
CA GLU A 82 -0.49 -3.87 -11.59
C GLU A 82 -1.25 -2.63 -12.06
N ASP A 83 -2.40 -2.35 -11.45
CA ASP A 83 -3.16 -1.12 -11.72
C ASP A 83 -2.37 0.13 -11.32
N GLU A 84 -1.80 0.17 -10.11
CA GLU A 84 -0.96 1.28 -9.64
C GLU A 84 0.27 1.47 -10.56
N LYS A 85 0.88 0.38 -11.03
CA LYS A 85 1.99 0.43 -12.00
C LYS A 85 1.55 1.00 -13.35
N ASN A 86 0.36 0.65 -13.83
CA ASN A 86 -0.16 1.17 -15.09
C ASN A 86 -0.51 2.66 -14.99
N GLU A 87 -1.14 3.08 -13.88
CA GLU A 87 -1.41 4.50 -13.59
C GLU A 87 -0.10 5.30 -13.54
N LEU A 88 0.90 4.83 -12.80
CA LEU A 88 2.21 5.49 -12.73
C LEU A 88 2.92 5.57 -14.09
N ARG A 89 2.69 4.60 -14.98
CA ARG A 89 3.24 4.65 -16.35
C ARG A 89 2.56 5.71 -17.20
N LEU A 90 1.25 5.87 -17.07
CA LEU A 90 0.49 6.93 -17.75
C LEU A 90 0.93 8.30 -17.22
N ASP A 91 0.97 8.48 -15.91
CA ASP A 91 1.44 9.72 -15.26
C ASP A 91 2.86 10.10 -15.73
N LEU A 92 3.75 9.10 -15.88
CA LEU A 92 5.11 9.32 -16.36
C LEU A 92 5.15 9.72 -17.85
N ALA A 93 4.24 9.18 -18.67
CA ALA A 93 4.11 9.59 -20.07
C ALA A 93 3.62 11.04 -20.19
N ASP A 94 2.56 11.38 -19.46
CA ASP A 94 2.00 12.74 -19.42
C ASP A 94 3.02 13.76 -18.90
N ALA A 95 3.77 13.41 -17.86
CA ALA A 95 4.83 14.26 -17.34
C ALA A 95 5.95 14.50 -18.38
N ARG A 96 6.31 13.48 -19.17
CA ARG A 96 7.29 13.63 -20.25
C ARG A 96 6.79 14.52 -21.38
N GLU A 97 5.52 14.38 -21.76
CA GLU A 97 4.92 15.26 -22.75
C GLU A 97 4.95 16.71 -22.29
N ARG A 98 4.54 16.97 -21.04
CA ARG A 98 4.58 18.31 -20.45
C ARG A 98 6.00 18.87 -20.35
N ILE A 99 7.01 18.04 -20.08
CA ILE A 99 8.41 18.46 -20.13
C ILE A 99 8.80 18.88 -21.54
N ASN A 100 8.45 18.09 -22.57
CA ASN A 100 8.74 18.43 -23.97
C ASN A 100 8.08 19.75 -24.39
N GLU A 101 6.83 19.98 -23.95
CA GLU A 101 6.14 21.24 -24.19
C GLU A 101 6.87 22.42 -23.54
N LEU A 102 7.26 22.28 -22.27
CA LEU A 102 8.00 23.31 -21.55
C LEU A 102 9.38 23.56 -22.16
N GLU A 103 10.09 22.52 -22.58
CA GLU A 103 11.36 22.66 -23.30
C GLU A 103 11.19 23.41 -24.62
N THR A 104 10.09 23.14 -25.34
CA THR A 104 9.75 23.86 -26.58
C THR A 104 9.44 25.32 -26.29
N GLN A 105 8.68 25.61 -25.23
CA GLN A 105 8.39 26.97 -24.80
C GLN A 105 9.67 27.72 -24.40
N VAL A 106 10.56 27.10 -23.63
CA VAL A 106 11.86 27.68 -23.26
C VAL A 106 12.69 27.99 -24.49
N LYS A 107 12.81 27.05 -25.44
CA LYS A 107 13.51 27.29 -26.72
C LYS A 107 12.90 28.46 -27.49
N SER A 108 11.57 28.57 -27.51
CA SER A 108 10.88 29.67 -28.19
C SER A 108 11.15 31.03 -27.52
N LEU A 109 11.19 31.06 -26.18
CA LEU A 109 11.51 32.25 -25.40
C LEU A 109 12.98 32.64 -25.56
N ASP A 110 13.90 31.68 -25.54
CA ASP A 110 15.32 31.93 -25.79
C ASP A 110 15.54 32.52 -27.19
N GLN A 111 14.88 31.97 -28.22
CA GLN A 111 14.92 32.54 -29.57
C GLN A 111 14.31 33.94 -29.63
N ALA A 112 13.21 34.19 -28.92
CA ALA A 112 12.58 35.51 -28.85
C ALA A 112 13.50 36.53 -28.14
N LEU A 113 14.18 36.12 -27.06
CA LEU A 113 15.15 36.93 -26.34
C LEU A 113 16.38 37.23 -27.20
N GLU A 114 16.91 36.25 -27.94
CA GLU A 114 18.02 36.47 -28.87
C GLU A 114 17.62 37.37 -30.05
N LYS A 115 16.40 37.23 -30.59
CA LYS A 115 15.85 38.20 -31.55
C LYS A 115 15.70 39.60 -30.96
N LYS A 116 15.30 39.70 -29.69
CA LYS A 116 15.18 40.97 -28.96
C LYS A 116 16.55 41.60 -28.66
N LYS A 117 17.57 40.80 -28.34
CA LYS A 117 18.96 41.27 -28.18
C LYS A 117 19.56 41.72 -29.51
N THR A 118 19.33 41.00 -30.60
CA THR A 118 19.84 41.40 -31.93
C THR A 118 19.15 42.67 -32.45
N THR A 119 17.85 42.85 -32.18
CA THR A 119 17.16 44.12 -32.46
C THR A 119 17.56 45.23 -31.49
N ALA A 120 17.80 44.93 -30.22
CA ALA A 120 18.37 45.87 -29.25
C ALA A 120 19.78 46.31 -29.66
N HIS A 121 20.68 45.41 -30.06
CA HIS A 121 22.01 45.76 -30.59
C HIS A 121 21.96 46.56 -31.90
N ARG A 122 20.94 46.35 -32.72
CA ARG A 122 20.70 47.16 -33.93
C ARG A 122 20.10 48.54 -33.62
N ALA A 123 19.41 48.68 -32.48
CA ALA A 123 18.97 49.96 -31.92
C ALA A 123 20.08 50.65 -31.10
N GLU A 124 20.99 49.89 -30.47
CA GLU A 124 22.11 50.34 -29.63
C GLU A 124 23.28 50.84 -30.50
N THR A 125 23.46 50.30 -31.71
CA THR A 125 24.31 50.94 -32.73
C THR A 125 23.75 52.28 -33.22
N ALA A 126 22.47 52.57 -32.98
CA ALA A 126 21.85 53.88 -33.21
C ALA A 126 21.68 54.71 -31.92
N SER A 127 21.91 54.13 -30.75
CA SER A 127 21.74 54.81 -29.46
C SER A 127 22.73 54.32 -28.41
N LEU A 128 23.78 55.14 -28.24
CA LEU A 128 24.62 55.29 -27.05
C LEU A 128 25.78 54.28 -26.92
N SER A 129 27.05 54.68 -26.96
CA SER A 129 27.64 55.70 -26.09
C SER A 129 27.05 55.71 -24.67
N ARG A 130 26.85 54.55 -24.03
CA ARG A 130 26.99 54.40 -22.56
C ARG A 130 26.63 53.00 -22.10
N GLY A 131 27.55 52.44 -21.31
CA GLY A 131 27.16 51.79 -20.07
C GLY A 131 26.90 50.30 -20.16
N SER A 132 27.97 49.55 -20.39
CA SER A 132 28.12 48.18 -19.92
C SER A 132 27.67 48.07 -18.45
N SER A 133 26.70 47.20 -18.17
CA SER A 133 26.42 46.74 -16.81
C SER A 133 26.41 45.20 -16.78
N THR A 134 27.58 44.73 -16.39
CA THR A 134 27.92 43.50 -15.68
C THR A 134 26.74 42.85 -14.94
N GLY A 135 26.53 41.55 -15.18
CA GLY A 135 25.56 40.72 -14.47
C GLY A 135 25.79 40.73 -12.96
N VAL A 136 24.80 41.26 -12.24
CA VAL A 136 24.74 41.19 -10.78
C VAL A 136 24.00 39.90 -10.42
N ALA A 137 24.59 39.09 -9.54
CA ALA A 137 23.93 37.93 -8.95
C ALA A 137 22.56 38.36 -8.39
N SER A 138 21.49 37.85 -9.01
CA SER A 138 20.12 38.23 -8.68
C SER A 138 19.81 37.80 -7.24
N GLU A 139 19.75 38.78 -6.35
CA GLU A 139 19.30 38.62 -4.96
C GLU A 139 17.88 38.04 -4.99
N ALA A 140 17.63 36.98 -4.20
CA ALA A 140 16.33 36.32 -4.21
C ALA A 140 15.22 37.27 -3.71
N ARG A 141 14.21 37.47 -4.57
CA ARG A 141 13.10 38.41 -4.38
C ARG A 141 11.76 37.65 -4.40
N PRO A 142 10.69 38.21 -3.82
CA PRO A 142 9.34 37.62 -3.91
C PRO A 142 8.89 37.32 -5.34
N GLU A 143 9.22 38.22 -6.26
CA GLU A 143 8.88 38.14 -7.69
C GLU A 143 9.57 36.97 -8.42
N THR A 144 10.72 36.53 -7.91
CA THR A 144 11.50 35.42 -8.52
C THR A 144 11.15 34.07 -7.91
N ALA A 145 10.34 34.05 -6.84
CA ALA A 145 9.90 32.82 -6.19
C ALA A 145 8.73 32.18 -6.96
N ASP A 146 8.84 30.89 -7.22
CA ASP A 146 7.76 30.09 -7.79
C ASP A 146 6.92 29.52 -6.63
N VAL A 147 5.77 30.14 -6.36
CA VAL A 147 4.94 29.84 -5.19
C VAL A 147 3.75 28.99 -5.58
N ASP A 148 3.75 27.72 -5.15
CA ASP A 148 2.59 26.83 -5.29
C ASP A 148 1.83 26.75 -3.98
N ILE A 149 0.53 27.00 -4.03
CA ILE A 149 -0.37 27.00 -2.89
C ILE A 149 -1.37 25.86 -3.04
N TYR A 150 -1.28 24.91 -2.13
CA TYR A 150 -2.21 23.80 -2.01
C TYR A 150 -3.18 24.08 -0.87
N THR A 151 -4.46 24.15 -1.19
CA THR A 151 -5.54 24.42 -0.23
C THR A 151 -6.32 23.15 0.10
N VAL A 152 -6.74 23.02 1.35
CA VAL A 152 -7.67 21.97 1.81
C VAL A 152 -8.78 22.65 2.58
N ASN A 153 -10.05 22.39 2.23
CA ASN A 153 -11.24 22.94 2.91
C ASN A 153 -11.28 24.48 2.99
N ILE A 154 -10.79 25.18 1.97
CA ILE A 154 -10.82 26.65 1.89
C ILE A 154 -11.83 27.08 0.84
N ALA A 155 -12.74 27.98 1.21
CA ALA A 155 -13.72 28.56 0.31
C ALA A 155 -13.04 29.40 -0.79
N GLU A 156 -13.63 29.43 -1.99
CA GLU A 156 -13.07 30.18 -3.14
C GLU A 156 -12.87 31.68 -2.84
N SER A 157 -13.75 32.28 -2.04
CA SER A 157 -13.62 33.66 -1.57
C SER A 157 -12.37 33.92 -0.73
N GLN A 158 -11.96 32.95 0.09
CA GLN A 158 -10.72 33.01 0.87
C GLN A 158 -9.49 32.81 -0.03
N GLN A 159 -9.58 31.97 -1.06
CA GLN A 159 -8.50 31.81 -2.05
C GLN A 159 -8.27 33.12 -2.83
N GLN A 160 -9.33 33.82 -3.20
CA GLN A 160 -9.24 35.14 -3.83
C GLN A 160 -8.61 36.18 -2.90
N GLY A 161 -8.97 36.18 -1.60
CA GLY A 161 -8.34 37.05 -0.60
C GLY A 161 -6.84 36.79 -0.43
N ILE A 162 -6.44 35.52 -0.36
CA ILE A 162 -5.03 35.13 -0.32
C ILE A 162 -4.30 35.59 -1.59
N THR A 163 -4.90 35.37 -2.76
CA THR A 163 -4.31 35.80 -4.05
C THR A 163 -4.09 37.31 -4.10
N ALA A 164 -5.06 38.10 -3.64
CA ALA A 164 -4.98 39.55 -3.62
C ALA A 164 -3.87 40.05 -2.69
N GLU A 165 -3.73 39.46 -1.49
CA GLU A 165 -2.69 39.88 -0.55
C GLU A 165 -1.30 39.48 -1.02
N LEU A 166 -1.16 38.27 -1.58
CA LEU A 166 0.10 37.80 -2.13
C LEU A 166 0.55 38.65 -3.33
N GLY A 167 -0.39 39.08 -4.17
CA GLY A 167 -0.14 40.03 -5.26
C GLY A 167 0.44 41.37 -4.78
N LYS A 168 -0.05 41.91 -3.66
CA LYS A 168 0.50 43.16 -3.07
C LYS A 168 1.96 43.00 -2.62
N THR A 169 2.31 41.82 -2.15
CA THR A 169 3.67 41.48 -1.69
C THR A 169 4.61 41.03 -2.82
N GLY A 170 4.14 41.03 -4.07
CA GLY A 170 4.93 40.68 -5.26
C GLY A 170 5.08 39.18 -5.49
N PHE A 171 4.28 38.33 -4.84
CA PHE A 171 4.31 36.88 -5.08
C PHE A 171 3.39 36.50 -6.24
N ALA A 172 3.92 35.74 -7.19
CA ALA A 172 3.14 35.08 -8.22
C ALA A 172 2.59 33.74 -7.69
N ALA A 173 1.53 33.82 -6.89
CA ALA A 173 0.87 32.64 -6.31
C ALA A 173 0.12 31.83 -7.38
N LYS A 174 0.33 30.51 -7.38
CA LYS A 174 -0.40 29.55 -8.20
C LYS A 174 -1.16 28.59 -7.31
N PHE A 175 -2.36 28.17 -7.73
CA PHE A 175 -3.19 27.18 -7.04
C PHE A 175 -3.30 25.90 -7.89
N PRO A 176 -2.23 25.10 -7.97
CA PRO A 176 -2.28 23.84 -8.71
C PRO A 176 -3.16 22.81 -7.99
N GLU A 177 -3.72 21.88 -8.76
CA GLU A 177 -4.39 20.72 -8.19
C GLU A 177 -3.40 19.87 -7.36
N LYS A 178 -3.89 19.39 -6.22
CA LYS A 178 -3.12 18.53 -5.31
C LYS A 178 -2.81 17.20 -6.02
N ARG A 179 -1.54 16.82 -6.05
CA ARG A 179 -1.11 15.50 -6.56
C ARG A 179 -1.52 14.40 -5.58
N LYS A 180 -1.95 13.24 -6.09
CA LYS A 180 -2.38 12.08 -5.26
C LYS A 180 -1.28 11.59 -4.29
N SER A 181 -0.02 11.70 -4.69
CA SER A 181 1.15 11.28 -3.90
C SER A 181 1.66 12.33 -2.90
N MET A 182 1.01 13.48 -2.80
CA MET A 182 1.47 14.60 -1.96
C MET A 182 0.78 14.60 -0.60
N ASP A 183 1.55 14.33 0.44
CA ASP A 183 1.08 14.45 1.82
C ASP A 183 0.99 15.94 2.22
N MET A 184 -0.21 16.32 2.67
CA MET A 184 -0.45 17.67 3.19
C MET A 184 0.02 17.74 4.64
N ALA A 185 0.46 18.93 5.03
CA ALA A 185 0.78 19.19 6.42
C ALA A 185 -0.53 19.36 7.21
N ASN A 186 -0.57 18.90 8.46
CA ASN A 186 -1.76 19.03 9.32
C ASN A 186 -2.03 20.47 9.77
N ARG A 187 -1.19 21.44 9.36
CA ARG A 187 -1.26 22.86 9.69
C ARG A 187 -0.79 23.67 8.50
N THR A 188 -1.26 24.92 8.42
CA THR A 188 -0.78 25.87 7.41
C THR A 188 0.73 26.03 7.50
N THR A 189 1.45 25.61 6.47
CA THR A 189 2.92 25.51 6.47
C THR A 189 3.50 25.99 5.15
N VAL A 190 4.50 26.85 5.22
CA VAL A 190 5.32 27.32 4.10
C VAL A 190 6.62 26.52 4.08
N PHE A 191 6.91 25.89 2.95
CA PHE A 191 8.11 25.11 2.70
C PHE A 191 9.04 25.85 1.74
N TYR A 192 10.28 26.04 2.17
CA TYR A 192 11.37 26.52 1.31
C TYR A 192 12.39 25.40 1.10
N TYR A 193 13.02 25.35 -0.08
CA TYR A 193 13.93 24.25 -0.46
C TYR A 193 15.39 24.69 -0.58
N HIS A 194 15.66 26.00 -0.64
CA HIS A 194 17.00 26.56 -0.69
C HIS A 194 17.15 27.73 0.30
N ASP A 195 18.28 27.80 1.00
CA ASP A 195 18.48 28.79 2.07
C ASP A 195 18.48 30.23 1.55
N SER A 196 18.85 30.44 0.28
CA SER A 196 18.75 31.76 -0.37
C SER A 196 17.31 32.27 -0.52
N TYR A 197 16.28 31.43 -0.36
CA TYR A 197 14.87 31.83 -0.41
C TYR A 197 14.21 31.80 0.97
N LYS A 198 14.96 31.55 2.04
CA LYS A 198 14.42 31.51 3.41
C LYS A 198 13.77 32.83 3.82
N HIS A 199 14.44 33.96 3.58
CA HIS A 199 13.90 35.30 3.90
C HIS A 199 12.68 35.67 3.05
N VAL A 200 12.59 35.13 1.84
CA VAL A 200 11.40 35.27 0.98
C VAL A 200 10.25 34.45 1.56
N ALA A 201 10.50 33.22 1.99
CA ALA A 201 9.51 32.38 2.64
C ALA A 201 9.04 32.93 4.00
N GLU A 202 9.92 33.56 4.79
CA GLU A 202 9.56 34.27 6.02
C GLU A 202 8.60 35.43 5.76
N ARG A 203 8.83 36.20 4.68
CA ARG A 203 7.89 37.25 4.24
C ARG A 203 6.54 36.67 3.84
N LEU A 204 6.53 35.53 3.16
CA LEU A 204 5.31 34.83 2.79
C LEU A 204 4.52 34.32 4.01
N VAL A 205 5.22 33.79 5.02
CA VAL A 205 4.61 33.39 6.30
C VAL A 205 3.91 34.56 6.97
N LYS A 206 4.52 35.75 6.95
CA LYS A 206 3.92 36.96 7.52
C LYS A 206 2.66 37.36 6.74
N ALA A 207 2.75 37.45 5.41
CA ALA A 207 1.61 37.80 4.56
C ALA A 207 0.44 36.82 4.72
N LEU A 208 0.73 35.51 4.83
CA LEU A 208 -0.30 34.49 5.06
C LEU A 208 -0.84 34.50 6.49
N GLY A 209 -0.04 34.89 7.49
CA GLY A 209 -0.50 35.06 8.86
C GLY A 209 -1.43 36.25 9.03
N ASP A 210 -1.29 37.29 8.20
CA ASP A 210 -2.19 38.45 8.21
C ASP A 210 -3.56 38.12 7.57
N VAL A 211 -3.60 37.14 6.64
CA VAL A 211 -4.83 36.72 5.93
C VAL A 211 -5.51 35.51 6.57
N SER A 212 -4.72 34.55 7.06
CA SER A 212 -5.23 33.37 7.74
C SER A 212 -5.09 33.59 9.24
N SER A 213 -6.20 33.56 9.98
CA SER A 213 -6.24 33.75 11.44
C SER A 213 -5.50 32.64 12.23
N GLY A 214 -4.77 31.76 11.54
CA GLY A 214 -4.08 30.60 12.08
C GLY A 214 -2.55 30.78 12.10
N LYS A 215 -1.89 30.01 12.97
CA LYS A 215 -0.43 30.00 13.07
C LYS A 215 0.19 29.35 11.82
N VAL A 216 0.83 30.15 10.98
CA VAL A 216 1.59 29.69 9.81
C VAL A 216 2.99 29.23 10.25
N LEU A 217 3.38 28.02 9.86
CA LEU A 217 4.70 27.47 10.16
C LEU A 217 5.65 27.63 8.97
N LEU A 218 6.94 27.88 9.24
CA LEU A 218 8.00 27.82 8.24
C LEU A 218 8.78 26.51 8.39
N ARG A 219 9.00 25.78 7.30
CA ARG A 219 9.83 24.57 7.29
C ARG A 219 10.75 24.52 6.08
N LYS A 220 11.91 23.88 6.24
CA LYS A 220 12.75 23.47 5.11
C LYS A 220 12.17 22.19 4.53
N GLY A 221 11.82 22.20 3.25
CA GLY A 221 11.31 21.02 2.57
C GLY A 221 12.44 20.06 2.20
N ALA A 222 12.12 18.76 2.16
CA ALA A 222 13.08 17.69 1.88
C ALA A 222 13.10 17.24 0.40
N SER A 223 12.10 17.67 -0.39
CA SER A 223 11.93 17.29 -1.79
C SER A 223 12.89 18.04 -2.72
N PRO A 224 13.29 17.46 -3.86
CA PRO A 224 14.26 18.04 -4.79
C PRO A 224 13.63 19.10 -5.72
N PHE A 225 12.85 20.03 -5.17
CA PHE A 225 12.30 21.13 -5.97
C PHE A 225 13.38 22.14 -6.36
N GLY A 226 13.10 22.94 -7.40
CA GLY A 226 13.98 24.01 -7.86
C GLY A 226 14.32 25.01 -6.76
N ARG A 227 15.48 25.67 -6.87
CA ARG A 227 16.01 26.55 -5.81
C ARG A 227 15.07 27.70 -5.43
N ASN A 228 14.28 28.20 -6.38
CA ASN A 228 13.31 29.28 -6.19
C ASN A 228 11.90 28.80 -5.84
N LYS A 229 11.69 27.49 -5.65
CA LYS A 229 10.38 26.94 -5.34
C LYS A 229 10.03 27.19 -3.88
N ILE A 230 8.81 27.64 -3.64
CA ILE A 230 8.19 27.71 -2.32
C ILE A 230 6.84 27.00 -2.42
N VAL A 231 6.59 26.07 -1.51
CA VAL A 231 5.33 25.32 -1.47
C VAL A 231 4.58 25.71 -0.20
N VAL A 232 3.31 26.07 -0.34
CA VAL A 232 2.46 26.45 0.79
C VAL A 232 1.34 25.43 0.90
N HIS A 233 1.20 24.83 2.08
CA HIS A 233 0.00 24.09 2.45
C HIS A 233 -0.88 25.03 3.26
N ILE A 234 -2.10 25.31 2.83
CA ILE A 234 -3.08 26.08 3.60
C ILE A 234 -4.24 25.18 3.95
N ILE A 235 -4.49 25.04 5.25
CA ILE A 235 -5.57 24.22 5.78
C ILE A 235 -6.66 25.16 6.29
N GLY A 236 -7.84 25.10 5.66
CA GLY A 236 -9.05 25.78 6.11
C GLY A 236 -9.62 25.08 7.33
N GLY A 237 -9.91 25.87 8.36
CA GLY A 237 -10.58 25.45 9.59
C GLY A 237 -11.97 26.04 9.68
#